data_AF-A0A0C6FKT5-F1
#
_entry.id   AF-A0A0C6FKT5-F1
#
_cell.length_a   1.000
_cell.length_b   1.000
_cell.length_c   1.000
_cell.angle_alpha   90.00
_cell.angle_beta   90.00
_cell.angle_gamma   90.00
#
_symmetry.space_group_name_H-M   'P 1'
#
loop_
_entity.id
_entity.type
_entity.pdbx_description
1 polymer ?
#
loop_
_entity_poly.entity_id
_entity_poly.type
_entity_poly.pdbx_seq_one_letter_code
_entity_poly.pdbx_strand_id
1 'polypeptide(L)' 'MDISPAGATLALPDAAAVPETITLAVAGEFVMRRCRVVRRGRDRLVVAFEMPA' A
#
# COMPACT_ATOMS: atom_id res chain seq x y z
N MET A 1 -2.95 10.44 -4.67
CA MET A 1 -2.44 9.38 -3.77
C MET A 1 -2.60 9.90 -2.36
N ASP A 2 -3.14 9.10 -1.46
CA ASP A 2 -3.36 9.49 -0.06
C ASP A 2 -2.51 8.57 0.83
N ILE A 3 -1.72 9.14 1.74
CA ILE A 3 -0.83 8.41 2.64
C ILE A 3 -1.02 8.92 4.07
N SER A 4 -1.08 7.98 5.00
CA SER A 4 -1.22 8.21 6.43
C SER A 4 -0.22 7.33 7.20
N PRO A 5 0.00 7.57 8.50
CA PRO A 5 0.85 6.69 9.31
C PRO A 5 0.39 5.23 9.34
N ALA A 6 -0.90 4.95 9.10
CA ALA A 6 -1.47 3.61 9.14
C ALA A 6 -1.50 2.89 7.79
N GLY A 7 -1.32 3.60 6.67
CA GLY A 7 -1.50 3.00 5.34
C GLY A 7 -1.58 4.02 4.21
N ALA A 8 -1.91 3.54 3.02
CA ALA A 8 -1.97 4.35 1.81
C ALA A 8 -3.04 3.88 0.83
N THR A 9 -3.51 4.82 -0.01
CA THR A 9 -4.31 4.54 -1.21
C THR A 9 -3.49 4.83 -2.46
N LEU A 10 -3.25 3.77 -3.24
CA LEU A 10 -2.49 3.78 -4.48
C LEU A 10 -3.45 3.85 -5.67
N ALA A 11 -3.11 4.63 -6.69
CA ALA A 11 -3.76 4.59 -7.99
C ALA A 11 -3.03 3.54 -8.85
N LEU A 12 -3.71 2.44 -9.17
CA LEU A 12 -3.14 1.28 -9.86
C LEU A 12 -4.17 0.75 -10.87
N PRO A 13 -3.87 0.77 -12.19
CA PRO A 13 -4.82 0.34 -13.22
C PRO A 13 -5.13 -1.16 -13.17
N ASP A 14 -4.29 -1.96 -12.51
CA ASP A 14 -4.51 -3.40 -12.29
C ASP A 14 -4.29 -3.75 -10.81
N ALA A 15 -5.14 -3.20 -9.95
CA ALA A 15 -5.12 -3.51 -8.51
C ALA A 15 -5.49 -4.98 -8.21
N ALA A 16 -6.08 -5.71 -9.17
CA ALA A 16 -6.49 -7.09 -9.00
C ALA A 16 -5.29 -8.06 -9.04
N ALA A 17 -4.28 -7.78 -9.86
CA ALA A 17 -3.06 -8.57 -9.94
C ALA A 17 -2.12 -8.39 -8.73
N VAL A 18 -2.41 -7.45 -7.83
CA VAL A 18 -1.53 -7.15 -6.69
C VAL A 18 -1.65 -8.20 -5.59
N PRO A 19 -0.53 -8.83 -5.15
CA PRO A 19 -0.53 -9.78 -4.04
C PRO A 19 -1.08 -9.18 -2.75
N GLU A 20 -1.53 -10.03 -1.83
CA GLU A 20 -2.08 -9.56 -0.54
C GLU A 20 -1.07 -8.84 0.33
N THR A 21 0.22 -9.17 0.21
CA THR A 21 1.31 -8.51 0.92
C THR A 21 2.27 -7.93 -0.10
N ILE A 22 2.60 -6.66 0.06
CA ILE A 22 3.55 -5.94 -0.79
C ILE A 22 4.50 -5.12 0.06
N THR A 23 5.57 -4.66 -0.56
CA THR A 23 6.49 -3.70 0.04
C THR A 23 6.40 -2.40 -0.74
N LEU A 24 6.17 -1.29 -0.05
CA LEU A 24 6.09 0.03 -0.64
C LEU A 24 7.37 0.83 -0.37
N ALA A 25 7.97 1.31 -1.45
CA ALA A 25 8.94 2.39 -1.40
C ALA A 25 8.18 3.72 -1.39
N VAL A 26 8.30 4.47 -0.31
CA VAL A 26 7.68 5.80 -0.17
C VAL A 26 8.75 6.85 -0.48
N ALA A 27 8.47 7.72 -1.45
CA ALA A 27 9.40 8.79 -1.79
C ALA A 27 9.65 9.71 -0.59
N GLY A 28 10.93 9.94 -0.26
CA GLY A 28 11.33 10.71 0.92
C GLY A 28 11.47 9.87 2.19
N GLU A 29 11.14 8.57 2.15
CA GLU A 29 11.48 7.64 3.21
C GLU A 29 12.70 6.80 2.83
N PHE A 30 13.59 6.58 3.80
CA PHE A 30 14.76 5.71 3.65
C PHE A 30 14.43 4.23 3.92
N VAL A 31 13.20 3.94 4.33
CA VAL A 31 12.75 2.60 4.70
C VAL A 31 11.63 2.14 3.79
N MET A 32 11.72 0.89 3.38
CA MET A 32 10.63 0.20 2.69
C MET A 32 9.61 -0.27 3.73
N ARG A 33 8.32 0.00 3.49
CA ARG A 33 7.26 -0.43 4.40
C ARG A 33 6.61 -1.69 3.90
N ARG A 34 6.50 -2.71 4.77
CA ARG A 34 5.68 -3.87 4.48
C ARG A 34 4.21 -3.51 4.66
N CYS A 35 3.38 -3.94 3.73
CA CYS A 35 1.98 -3.54 3.67
C CYS A 35 1.09 -4.73 3.34
N ARG A 36 -0.13 -4.72 3.88
CA ARG A 36 -1.18 -5.66 3.53
C ARG A 36 -2.28 -4.96 2.76
N VAL A 37 -2.76 -5.57 1.68
CA VAL A 37 -3.95 -5.11 0.94
C VAL A 37 -5.19 -5.29 1.81
N VAL A 38 -5.89 -4.19 2.06
CA VAL A 38 -7.16 -4.19 2.81
C VAL A 38 -8.37 -4.03 1.89
N ARG A 39 -8.20 -3.39 0.73
CA ARG A 39 -9.27 -3.26 -0.27
C ARG A 39 -8.72 -3.15 -1.69
N ARG A 40 -9.36 -3.85 -2.61
CA ARG A 40 -9.14 -3.74 -4.05
C ARG A 40 -10.30 -3.01 -4.71
N GLY A 41 -9.99 -1.97 -5.47
CA GLY A 41 -10.90 -1.29 -6.38
C GLY A 41 -10.50 -1.56 -7.83
N ARG A 42 -11.22 -0.98 -8.79
CA ARG A 42 -10.94 -1.13 -10.23
C ARG A 42 -9.62 -0.46 -10.64
N ASP A 43 -9.36 0.71 -10.09
CA ASP A 43 -8.23 1.60 -10.42
C ASP A 43 -7.43 2.02 -9.16
N ARG A 44 -7.76 1.41 -8.02
CA ARG A 44 -7.23 1.79 -6.71
C ARG A 44 -6.95 0.59 -5.84
N LEU A 45 -5.91 0.69 -5.03
CA LEU A 45 -5.55 -0.28 -4.01
C LEU A 45 -5.41 0.44 -2.67
N VAL A 46 -6.06 -0.07 -1.64
CA VAL A 46 -5.88 0.42 -0.27
C VAL A 46 -5.04 -0.60 0.49
N VAL A 47 -3.98 -0.13 1.14
CA VAL A 47 -3.09 -0.95 1.95
C VAL A 47 -2.97 -0.40 3.36
N ALA A 48 -2.77 -1.29 4.33
CA ALA A 48 -2.36 -0.97 5.68
C ALA A 48 -0.87 -1.27 5.86
N PHE A 49 -0.16 -0.42 6.60
CA PHE A 49 1.23 -0.64 6.95
C PHE A 49 1.33 -1.64 8.11
N GLU A 50 2.25 -2.60 7.99
CA GLU A 50 2.60 -3.45 9.12
C GLU A 50 3.45 -2.64 10.08
N MET A 51 2.95 -2.42 11.31
CA MET A 51 3.70 -1.76 12.36
C MET A 51 4.54 -2.80 13.11
N PRO A 52 5.83 -2.54 13.38
CA PRO A 52 6.58 -3.35 14.32
C PRO A 52 5.92 -3.26 15.71
N ALA A 53 5.79 -4.40 16.38
CA ALA A 53 5.23 -4.51 17.73
C ALA A 53 6.15 -3.89 18.79
#